data_AF-T1GLJ2-F1
#
_entry.id   AF-T1GLJ2-F1
#
_cell.length_a   1.000
_cell.length_b   1.000
_cell.length_c   1.000
_cell.angle_alpha   90.00
_cell.angle_beta   90.00
_cell.angle_gamma   90.00
#
_symmetry.space_group_name_H-M   'P 1'
#
loop_
_entity.id
_entity.type
_entity.pdbx_description
1 polymer ?
#
loop_
_entity_poly.entity_id
_entity_poly.type
_entity_poly.pdbx_seq_one_letter_code
_entity_poly.pdbx_strand_id
1 'polypeptide(L)'
;MKIGGGVDELDSLAPNRGVAGDSGGVMDRVVSQLLAEMDGMTDNTKPIFILAATNRPDLIDPALLRPGRFDKMFYVGPCVTSDEKASVLRAQTKKFKMDKDLTVENVAENLKREMSGADLYSICSNAWLAAVRRTIQEFERGAFSLDELLPDKVV
;
A
#
# COMPACT_ATOMS: atom_id res chain seq x y z
N MET A 1 22.33 5.01 1.98
CA MET A 1 21.31 4.51 2.93
C MET A 1 20.82 3.17 2.42
N LYS A 2 20.98 2.07 3.17
CA LYS A 2 20.51 0.74 2.78
C LYS A 2 19.36 0.35 3.71
N ILE A 3 18.20 0.07 3.14
CA ILE A 3 17.07 -0.51 3.88
C ILE A 3 17.40 -1.99 4.05
N GLY A 4 17.41 -2.48 5.29
CA GLY A 4 17.82 -3.85 5.62
C GLY A 4 16.75 -4.91 5.32
N GLY A 5 15.49 -4.49 5.23
CA GLY A 5 14.33 -5.34 4.98
C GLY A 5 13.03 -4.65 5.41
N GLY A 6 11.89 -5.19 4.97
CA GLY A 6 10.56 -4.76 5.40
C GLY A 6 9.80 -5.96 5.96
N VAL A 7 9.04 -5.75 7.04
CA VAL A 7 8.16 -6.76 7.65
C VAL A 7 6.72 -6.29 7.49
N ASP A 8 5.87 -7.08 6.86
CA ASP A 8 4.43 -6.82 6.80
C ASP A 8 3.70 -7.75 7.77
N GLU A 9 2.49 -7.35 8.19
CA GLU A 9 1.68 -8.09 9.17
C GLU A 9 2.47 -8.44 10.45
N LEU A 10 3.20 -7.46 11.01
CA LEU A 10 4.08 -7.68 12.16
C LEU A 10 3.34 -8.34 13.35
N ASP A 11 2.05 -8.08 13.51
CA ASP A 11 1.18 -8.69 14.53
C ASP A 11 1.06 -10.21 14.44
N SER A 12 1.27 -10.79 13.25
CA SER A 12 1.33 -12.25 13.07
C SER A 12 2.63 -12.87 13.59
N LEU A 13 3.74 -12.13 13.53
CA LEU A 13 5.07 -12.57 13.97
C LEU A 13 5.36 -12.22 15.42
N ALA A 14 4.72 -11.16 15.92
CA ALA A 14 4.99 -10.61 17.24
C ALA A 14 3.73 -10.19 18.03
N PRO A 15 2.80 -11.14 18.27
CA PRO A 15 1.66 -10.87 19.13
C PRO A 15 2.08 -10.68 20.59
N ASN A 16 1.22 -10.04 21.39
CA ASN A 16 1.38 -9.93 22.84
C ASN A 16 1.63 -11.29 23.49
N ARG A 17 2.72 -11.37 24.26
CA ARG A 17 3.10 -12.57 25.00
C ARG A 17 2.05 -12.92 26.05
N GLY A 18 1.83 -14.21 26.28
CA GLY A 18 0.98 -14.70 27.35
C GLY A 18 -0.53 -14.65 27.10
N VAL A 19 -0.98 -14.37 25.87
CA VAL A 19 -2.38 -14.63 25.47
C VAL A 19 -2.57 -16.15 25.39
N ALA A 20 -3.06 -16.72 26.49
CA ALA A 20 -3.20 -18.15 26.70
C ALA A 20 -4.17 -18.76 25.66
N GLY A 21 -3.61 -19.42 24.64
CA GLY A 21 -4.40 -20.12 23.62
C GLY A 21 -3.60 -20.81 22.53
N ASP A 22 -2.40 -20.32 22.20
CA ASP A 22 -1.66 -20.83 21.04
C ASP A 22 -0.34 -21.50 21.43
N SER A 23 -0.27 -22.81 21.17
CA SER A 23 0.91 -23.51 20.69
C SER A 23 2.24 -23.31 21.47
N GLY A 24 2.34 -23.85 22.69
CA GLY A 24 3.64 -24.26 23.31
C GLY A 24 4.74 -23.20 23.44
N GLY A 25 4.38 -21.92 23.56
CA GLY A 25 5.34 -20.81 23.70
C GLY A 25 6.25 -20.64 22.48
N VAL A 26 5.83 -21.13 21.30
CA VAL A 26 6.59 -20.95 20.05
C VAL A 26 6.61 -19.48 19.66
N MET A 27 5.46 -18.80 19.72
CA MET A 27 5.38 -17.37 19.41
C MET A 27 6.25 -16.54 20.35
N ASP A 28 6.20 -16.78 21.66
CA ASP A 28 7.06 -16.09 22.64
C ASP A 28 8.56 -16.24 22.33
N ARG A 29 8.98 -17.42 21.82
CA ARG A 29 10.36 -17.67 21.38
C ARG A 29 10.70 -16.90 20.11
N VAL A 30 9.79 -16.84 19.14
CA VAL A 30 9.96 -16.05 17.91
C VAL A 30 10.11 -14.56 18.25
N VAL A 31 9.25 -14.01 19.12
CA VAL A 31 9.36 -12.60 19.55
C VAL A 31 10.68 -12.37 20.29
N SER A 32 11.10 -13.31 21.14
CA SER A 32 12.38 -13.20 21.86
C SER A 32 13.59 -13.21 20.93
N GLN A 33 13.56 -14.05 19.89
CA GLN A 33 14.61 -14.05 18.88
C GLN A 33 14.62 -12.74 18.08
N LEU A 34 13.46 -12.24 17.68
CA LEU A 34 13.36 -10.97 16.97
C LEU A 34 13.96 -9.82 17.77
N LEU A 35 13.66 -9.74 19.07
CA LEU A 35 14.26 -8.75 19.97
C LEU A 35 15.78 -8.88 20.06
N ALA A 36 16.30 -10.11 20.20
CA ALA A 36 17.74 -10.36 20.29
C ALA A 36 18.48 -9.93 19.01
N GLU A 37 17.90 -10.20 17.83
CA GLU A 37 18.45 -9.75 16.55
C GLU A 37 18.41 -8.22 16.44
N MET A 38 17.31 -7.58 16.82
CA MET A 38 17.21 -6.11 16.79
C MET A 38 18.23 -5.44 17.71
N ASP A 39 18.41 -5.96 18.92
CA ASP A 39 19.42 -5.46 19.87
C ASP A 39 20.85 -5.73 19.37
N GLY A 40 21.09 -6.81 18.61
CA GLY A 40 22.38 -7.09 17.99
C GLY A 40 22.70 -6.22 16.77
N MET A 41 21.69 -5.61 16.14
CA MET A 41 21.89 -4.78 14.95
C MET A 41 22.50 -3.41 15.24
N THR A 42 22.40 -2.90 16.48
CA THR A 42 22.94 -1.59 16.87
C THR A 42 24.47 -1.54 16.89
N ASP A 43 25.15 -2.70 16.97
CA ASP A 43 26.61 -2.79 17.06
C ASP A 43 27.30 -2.84 15.67
N ASN A 44 26.53 -2.74 14.58
CA ASN A 44 27.08 -2.80 13.23
C ASN A 44 27.68 -1.46 12.77
N THR A 45 28.82 -1.55 12.07
CA THR A 45 29.52 -0.39 11.47
C THR A 45 28.72 0.38 10.41
N LYS A 46 27.56 -0.16 9.98
CA LYS A 46 26.65 0.46 9.02
C LYS A 46 25.24 0.55 9.62
N PRO A 47 24.59 1.72 9.58
CA PRO A 47 23.23 1.87 10.08
C PRO A 47 22.25 1.04 9.25
N ILE A 48 21.46 0.20 9.93
CA ILE A 48 20.38 -0.60 9.35
C ILE A 48 19.06 0.06 9.74
N PHE A 49 18.17 0.23 8.76
CA PHE A 49 16.78 0.67 9.00
C PHE A 49 15.85 -0.51 8.74
N ILE A 50 14.95 -0.77 9.70
CA ILE A 50 13.89 -1.77 9.59
C ILE A 50 12.57 -1.03 9.52
N LEU A 51 11.77 -1.37 8.52
CA LEU A 51 10.39 -0.89 8.39
C LEU A 51 9.45 -2.05 8.68
N ALA A 52 8.43 -1.79 9.49
CA ALA A 52 7.37 -2.75 9.75
C ALA A 52 5.99 -2.13 9.52
N ALA A 53 5.06 -2.93 9.02
CA ALA A 53 3.66 -2.57 8.85
C ALA A 53 2.76 -3.52 9.64
N THR A 54 1.67 -2.99 10.18
CA THR A 54 0.63 -3.77 10.85
C THR A 54 -0.69 -3.00 10.81
N ASN A 55 -1.79 -3.74 10.69
CA ASN A 55 -3.14 -3.19 10.84
C ASN A 55 -3.66 -3.29 12.29
N ARG A 56 -2.90 -3.94 13.18
CA ARG A 56 -3.27 -4.23 14.57
C ARG A 56 -2.15 -3.84 15.54
N PRO A 57 -1.80 -2.53 15.63
CA PRO A 57 -0.73 -2.06 16.49
C PRO A 57 -0.97 -2.36 17.98
N ASP A 58 -2.23 -2.54 18.38
CA ASP A 58 -2.66 -2.94 19.73
C ASP A 58 -2.21 -4.36 20.12
N LEU A 59 -1.95 -5.22 19.14
CA LEU A 59 -1.50 -6.59 19.38
C LEU A 59 0.02 -6.73 19.47
N ILE A 60 0.78 -5.70 19.16
CA ILE A 60 2.25 -5.77 19.14
C ILE A 60 2.80 -5.79 20.56
N ASP A 61 3.77 -6.68 20.79
CA ASP A 61 4.49 -6.73 22.07
C ASP A 61 5.14 -5.36 22.39
N PRO A 62 4.81 -4.72 23.53
CA PRO A 62 5.35 -3.41 23.90
C PRO A 62 6.88 -3.34 23.99
N ALA A 63 7.57 -4.47 24.19
CA ALA A 63 9.02 -4.53 24.17
C ALA A 63 9.60 -4.16 22.80
N LEU A 64 8.90 -4.46 21.70
CA LEU A 64 9.31 -4.11 20.35
C LEU A 64 9.20 -2.61 20.05
N LEU A 65 8.36 -1.88 20.79
CA LEU A 65 8.11 -0.45 20.61
C LEU A 65 9.05 0.44 21.45
N ARG A 66 10.00 -0.16 22.17
CA ARG A 66 10.97 0.58 22.99
C ARG A 66 12.03 1.28 22.12
N PRO A 67 12.63 2.39 22.61
CA PRO A 67 13.71 3.10 21.93
C PRO A 67 14.82 2.15 21.43
N GLY A 68 15.30 2.37 20.20
CA GLY A 68 16.30 1.53 19.55
C GLY A 68 15.74 0.33 18.77
N ARG A 69 14.42 0.10 18.80
CA ARG A 69 13.72 -0.96 18.06
C ARG A 69 12.72 -0.34 17.07
N PHE A 70 11.42 -0.65 17.16
CA PHE A 70 10.36 0.05 16.41
C PHE A 70 9.88 1.28 17.16
N ASP A 71 10.78 2.24 17.34
CA ASP A 71 10.56 3.42 18.19
C ASP A 71 9.94 4.63 17.46
N LYS A 72 9.72 4.52 16.15
CA LYS A 72 8.98 5.48 15.31
C LYS A 72 7.74 4.82 14.73
N MET A 73 6.57 5.36 15.09
CA MET A 73 5.29 4.92 14.55
C MET A 73 4.72 5.99 13.62
N PHE A 74 4.32 5.56 12.41
CA PHE A 74 3.67 6.41 11.43
C PHE A 74 2.27 5.87 11.17
N TYR A 75 1.26 6.68 11.47
CA TYR A 75 -0.12 6.34 11.14
C TYR A 75 -0.37 6.60 9.64
N VAL A 76 -0.83 5.57 8.93
CA VAL A 76 -1.23 5.67 7.53
C VAL A 76 -2.73 5.46 7.47
N GLY A 77 -3.48 6.56 7.43
CA GLY A 77 -4.93 6.56 7.34
C GLY A 77 -5.48 6.58 5.91
N PRO A 78 -6.80 6.49 5.74
CA PRO A 78 -7.44 6.74 4.46
C PRO A 78 -7.21 8.20 4.01
N CYS A 79 -7.31 8.43 2.71
CA CYS A 79 -7.34 9.79 2.15
C CYS A 79 -8.67 10.45 2.50
N VAL A 80 -8.60 11.66 3.08
CA VAL A 80 -9.76 12.44 3.52
C VAL A 80 -9.93 13.70 2.68
N THR A 81 -8.83 14.29 2.22
CA THR A 81 -8.88 15.51 1.41
C THR A 81 -8.92 15.19 -0.09
N SER A 82 -9.48 16.12 -0.87
CA SER A 82 -9.45 16.01 -2.33
C SER A 82 -8.01 16.01 -2.87
N ASP A 83 -7.10 16.77 -2.25
CA ASP A 83 -5.70 16.82 -2.67
C ASP A 83 -4.96 15.49 -2.42
N GLU A 84 -5.20 14.85 -1.28
CA GLU A 84 -4.66 13.51 -0.99
C GLU A 84 -5.16 12.49 -2.02
N LYS A 85 -6.48 12.49 -2.29
CA LYS A 85 -7.09 11.62 -3.31
C LYS A 85 -6.50 11.89 -4.70
N ALA A 86 -6.40 13.17 -5.09
CA ALA A 86 -5.84 13.57 -6.37
C ALA A 86 -4.37 13.15 -6.51
N SER A 87 -3.57 13.21 -5.44
CA SER A 87 -2.18 12.74 -5.44
C SER A 87 -2.09 11.25 -5.74
N VAL A 88 -2.91 10.43 -5.06
CA VAL A 88 -2.96 8.98 -5.32
C VAL A 88 -3.48 8.70 -6.73
N LEU A 89 -4.58 9.33 -7.15
CA LEU A 89 -5.14 9.17 -8.50
C LEU A 89 -4.08 9.49 -9.55
N ARG A 90 -3.35 10.60 -9.42
CA ARG A 90 -2.28 10.99 -10.35
C ARG A 90 -1.15 9.97 -10.41
N ALA A 91 -0.80 9.36 -9.28
CA ALA A 91 0.18 8.29 -9.25
C ALA A 91 -0.32 7.05 -10.01
N GLN A 92 -1.59 6.66 -9.81
CA GLN A 92 -2.20 5.51 -10.48
C GLN A 92 -2.44 5.74 -11.97
N THR A 93 -2.81 6.96 -12.37
CA THR A 93 -3.14 7.32 -13.76
C THR A 93 -1.95 7.87 -14.55
N LYS A 94 -0.72 7.81 -14.01
CA LYS A 94 0.49 8.37 -14.66
C LYS A 94 0.72 7.90 -16.10
N LYS A 95 0.26 6.68 -16.42
CA LYS A 95 0.37 6.08 -17.77
C LYS A 95 -0.94 6.10 -18.55
N PHE A 96 -2.02 6.63 -17.97
CA PHE A 96 -3.31 6.66 -18.63
C PHE A 96 -3.33 7.84 -19.59
N LYS A 97 -3.95 7.62 -20.74
CA LYS A 97 -4.35 8.73 -21.61
C LYS A 97 -5.74 9.16 -21.17
N MET A 98 -5.82 10.35 -20.59
CA MET A 98 -7.10 10.91 -20.14
C MET A 98 -7.69 11.82 -21.20
N ASP A 99 -9.01 11.95 -21.19
CA ASP A 99 -9.73 12.94 -22.00
C ASP A 99 -9.28 14.37 -21.60
N LYS A 100 -9.35 15.31 -22.54
CA LYS A 100 -8.90 16.70 -22.34
C LYS A 100 -9.72 17.44 -21.30
N ASP A 101 -10.99 17.07 -21.14
CA ASP A 101 -11.91 17.70 -20.21
C ASP A 101 -11.91 17.02 -18.83
N LEU A 102 -11.11 15.95 -18.66
CA LEU A 102 -11.02 15.18 -17.42
C LEU A 102 -9.71 15.46 -16.69
N THR A 103 -9.82 15.99 -15.46
CA THR A 103 -8.69 16.20 -14.55
C THR A 103 -8.84 15.31 -13.32
N VAL A 104 -7.72 14.90 -12.71
CA VAL A 104 -7.75 14.07 -11.49
C VAL A 104 -8.32 14.84 -10.30
N GLU A 105 -8.19 16.16 -10.31
CA GLU A 105 -8.73 17.09 -9.32
C GLU A 105 -10.26 17.06 -9.35
N ASN A 106 -10.87 17.22 -10.54
CA ASN A 106 -12.31 17.16 -10.69
C ASN A 106 -12.87 15.80 -10.27
N VAL A 107 -12.16 14.70 -10.59
CA VAL A 107 -12.54 13.36 -10.14
C VAL A 107 -12.48 13.29 -8.60
N ALA A 108 -11.38 13.72 -8.00
CA ALA A 108 -11.15 13.62 -6.55
C ALA A 108 -12.20 14.38 -5.72
N GLU A 109 -12.68 15.52 -6.21
CA GLU A 109 -13.74 16.32 -5.58
C GLU A 109 -15.09 15.58 -5.52
N ASN A 110 -15.37 14.73 -6.51
CA ASN A 110 -16.62 13.98 -6.63
C ASN A 110 -16.57 12.61 -5.93
N LEU A 111 -15.42 12.23 -5.37
CA LEU A 111 -15.26 10.99 -4.63
C LEU A 111 -15.75 11.10 -3.18
N LYS A 112 -16.08 9.95 -2.60
CA LYS A 112 -16.46 9.84 -1.18
C LYS A 112 -15.43 10.51 -0.27
N ARG A 113 -15.89 10.94 0.90
CA ARG A 113 -15.08 11.69 1.87
C ARG A 113 -13.83 10.91 2.27
N GLU A 114 -13.99 9.65 2.68
CA GLU A 114 -12.88 8.79 3.09
C GLU A 114 -12.71 7.65 2.09
N MET A 115 -11.50 7.50 1.57
CA MET A 115 -11.15 6.42 0.64
C MET A 115 -9.76 5.89 0.93
N SER A 116 -9.59 4.58 0.93
CA SER A 116 -8.27 3.97 1.00
C SER A 116 -7.55 4.05 -0.35
N GLY A 117 -6.23 3.87 -0.34
CA GLY A 117 -5.47 3.74 -1.59
C GLY A 117 -5.94 2.58 -2.47
N ALA A 118 -6.42 1.49 -1.87
CA ALA A 118 -6.99 0.35 -2.59
C ALA A 118 -8.32 0.68 -3.27
N ASP A 119 -9.17 1.49 -2.63
CA ASP A 119 -10.42 1.96 -3.26
C ASP A 119 -10.13 2.84 -4.47
N LEU A 120 -9.18 3.78 -4.33
CA LEU A 120 -8.76 4.67 -5.42
C LEU A 120 -8.13 3.89 -6.57
N TYR A 121 -7.28 2.90 -6.27
CA TYR A 121 -6.74 1.98 -7.28
C TYR A 121 -7.87 1.24 -8.02
N SER A 122 -8.86 0.73 -7.29
CA SER A 122 -9.97 -0.01 -7.87
C SER A 122 -10.79 0.86 -8.84
N ILE A 123 -11.01 2.14 -8.51
CA ILE A 123 -11.65 3.11 -9.40
C ILE A 123 -10.85 3.25 -10.71
N CYS A 124 -9.54 3.54 -10.61
CA CYS A 124 -8.68 3.70 -11.78
C CYS A 124 -8.64 2.44 -12.65
N SER A 125 -8.47 1.27 -12.03
CA SER A 125 -8.41 -0.01 -12.73
C SER A 125 -9.72 -0.32 -13.46
N ASN A 126 -10.87 -0.06 -12.82
CA ASN A 126 -12.18 -0.28 -13.44
C ASN A 126 -12.46 0.71 -14.57
N ALA A 127 -12.08 1.98 -14.40
CA ALA A 127 -12.19 3.00 -15.45
C ALA A 127 -11.37 2.61 -16.69
N TRP A 128 -10.13 2.16 -16.49
CA TRP A 128 -9.28 1.67 -17.57
C TRP A 128 -9.88 0.47 -18.29
N LEU A 129 -10.33 -0.55 -17.55
CA LEU A 129 -10.96 -1.73 -18.15
C LEU A 129 -12.22 -1.38 -18.94
N ALA A 130 -13.02 -0.44 -18.44
CA ALA A 130 -14.18 0.07 -19.16
C ALA A 130 -13.79 0.82 -20.45
N ALA A 131 -12.72 1.60 -20.43
CA ALA A 131 -12.17 2.25 -21.62
C ALA A 131 -11.69 1.23 -22.65
N VAL A 132 -10.91 0.23 -22.25
CA VAL A 132 -10.45 -0.86 -23.13
C VAL A 132 -11.64 -1.57 -23.79
N ARG A 133 -12.67 -1.90 -23.01
CA ARG A 133 -13.89 -2.55 -23.54
C ARG A 133 -14.60 -1.68 -24.57
N ARG A 134 -14.72 -0.36 -24.34
CA ARG A 134 -15.30 0.58 -25.31
C ARG A 134 -14.48 0.61 -26.60
N THR A 135 -13.15 0.70 -26.50
CA THR A 135 -12.26 0.70 -27.67
C THR A 135 -12.39 -0.57 -28.49
N ILE A 136 -12.46 -1.75 -27.86
CA ILE A 136 -12.67 -3.03 -28.57
C ILE A 136 -14.03 -3.06 -29.27
N GLN A 137 -15.09 -2.57 -28.62
CA GLN A 137 -16.42 -2.52 -29.24
C GLN A 137 -16.47 -1.58 -30.45
N GLU A 138 -15.73 -0.46 -30.42
CA GLU A 138 -15.61 0.43 -31.57
C GLU A 138 -14.83 -0.21 -32.71
N PHE A 139 -13.77 -0.95 -32.40
CA PHE A 139 -13.04 -1.77 -33.36
C PHE A 139 -13.94 -2.81 -34.03
N GLU A 140 -14.71 -3.57 -33.25
CA GLU A 140 -15.65 -4.59 -33.76
C GLU A 140 -16.74 -3.98 -34.65
N ARG A 141 -17.10 -2.72 -34.43
CA ARG A 141 -18.03 -1.95 -35.28
C ARG A 141 -17.39 -1.39 -36.56
N GLY A 142 -16.09 -1.64 -36.77
CA GLY A 142 -15.36 -1.19 -37.96
C GLY A 142 -14.93 0.28 -37.91
N ALA A 143 -14.84 0.89 -36.72
CA ALA A 143 -14.42 2.29 -36.59
C ALA A 143 -12.94 2.52 -36.94
N PHE A 144 -12.10 1.49 -36.83
CA PHE A 144 -10.67 1.51 -37.15
C PHE A 144 -10.14 0.08 -37.39
N SER A 145 -8.92 -0.03 -37.91
CA SER A 145 -8.26 -1.30 -38.26
C SER A 145 -7.50 -1.93 -37.09
N LEU A 146 -7.13 -3.21 -37.20
CA LEU A 146 -6.45 -3.94 -36.11
C LEU A 146 -5.08 -3.32 -35.79
N ASP A 147 -4.40 -2.78 -36.81
CA ASP A 147 -3.11 -2.09 -36.67
C ASP A 147 -3.23 -0.78 -35.88
N GLU A 148 -4.46 -0.26 -35.71
CA GLU A 148 -4.76 0.96 -34.96
C GLU A 148 -5.21 0.66 -33.52
N LEU A 149 -5.39 -0.61 -33.14
CA LEU A 149 -5.75 -1.04 -31.78
C LEU A 149 -4.55 -0.99 -30.84
N LEU A 150 -4.07 0.23 -30.57
CA LEU A 150 -2.93 0.51 -29.72
C LEU A 150 -3.36 0.98 -28.31
N PRO A 151 -2.53 0.78 -27.27
CA PRO A 151 -2.81 1.30 -25.92
C PRO A 151 -3.12 2.80 -25.89
N ASP A 152 -2.54 3.57 -26.81
CA ASP A 152 -2.74 5.02 -26.94
C ASP A 152 -4.12 5.43 -27.46
N LYS A 153 -4.97 4.48 -27.87
CA LYS A 153 -6.38 4.72 -28.23
C LYS A 153 -7.35 4.53 -27.07
N VAL A 154 -6.88 3.95 -25.96
CA VAL A 154 -7.71 3.74 -24.77
C VAL A 154 -7.78 5.06 -23.99
N VAL A 155 -8.98 5.66 -23.96
CA VAL A 155 -9.29 6.93 -23.27
C VAL A 155 -10.52 6.77 -22.37
#